data_AF-A0A832NMH8-F1
#
_entry.id   AF-A0A832NMH8-F1
#
_cell.length_a   1.000
_cell.length_b   1.000
_cell.length_c   1.000
_cell.angle_alpha   90.00
_cell.angle_beta   90.00
_cell.angle_gamma   90.00
#
_symmetry.space_group_name_H-M   'P 1'
#
loop_
_entity.id
_entity.type
_entity.pdbx_description
1 polymer ?
#
loop_
_entity_poly.entity_id
_entity_poly.type
_entity_poly.pdbx_seq_one_letter_code
_entity_poly.pdbx_strand_id
1 'polypeptide(L)'
;MVRDSTGEEIVLLTNHLTLGATTLSEAQLIGRGARYYPFVVGQAFSLRGQADGSSHDKFRRKFDGDLNHELRVLEELHYHSINDSRYIAEIRQALIEQGMLDEREVTREIKLKESFKKTDYYKYGVIWLNDRRPKDYSTVQSFADLGVKRRNYIHIVATGHGGATVA
;
A
#
# COMPACT_ATOMS: atom_id res chain seq x y z
N MET A 1 9.46 30.07 6.50
CA MET A 1 10.87 30.42 6.77
C MET A 1 11.06 30.43 8.27
N VAL A 2 11.87 29.51 8.79
CA VAL A 2 12.18 29.42 10.23
C VAL A 2 13.62 29.89 10.40
N ARG A 3 13.83 30.95 11.19
CA ARG A 3 15.16 31.47 11.54
C ARG A 3 15.46 31.01 12.97
N ASP A 4 16.70 30.67 13.27
CA ASP A 4 17.10 30.35 14.65
C ASP A 4 17.29 31.63 15.50
N SER A 5 17.57 31.44 16.80
CA SER A 5 17.81 32.53 17.76
C SER A 5 19.06 33.38 17.47
N THR A 6 19.90 32.96 16.53
CA THR A 6 21.13 33.64 16.11
C THR A 6 20.96 34.38 14.78
N GLY A 7 19.79 34.28 14.16
CA GLY A 7 19.48 34.95 12.89
C GLY A 7 20.01 34.22 11.66
N GLU A 8 20.52 32.99 11.82
CA GLU A 8 20.95 32.16 10.71
C GLU A 8 19.74 31.47 10.07
N GLU A 9 19.77 31.40 8.73
CA GLU A 9 18.72 30.79 7.95
C GLU A 9 18.83 29.27 8.07
N ILE A 10 17.90 28.64 8.80
CA ILE A 10 17.79 27.19 8.82
C ILE A 10 17.22 26.77 7.46
N VAL A 11 18.11 26.41 6.54
CA VAL A 11 17.73 25.67 5.33
C VAL A 11 17.26 24.29 5.79
N LEU A 12 15.94 24.12 5.94
CA LEU A 12 15.34 22.80 6.01
C LEU A 12 15.61 22.13 4.67
N LEU A 13 16.70 21.35 4.60
CA LEU A 13 16.91 20.38 3.53
C LEU A 13 15.80 19.33 3.68
N THR A 14 14.61 19.62 3.15
CA THR A 14 13.66 18.57 2.83
C THR A 14 14.38 17.68 1.86
N ASN A 15 14.82 16.50 2.33
CA ASN A 15 15.33 15.44 1.47
C ASN A 15 14.26 15.16 0.41
N HIS A 16 14.39 15.81 -0.75
CA HIS A 16 13.49 15.60 -1.86
C HIS A 16 13.89 14.24 -2.43
N LEU A 17 13.17 13.21 -1.99
CA LEU A 17 13.35 11.87 -2.52
C LEU A 17 13.05 11.95 -4.01
N THR A 18 14.07 11.75 -4.85
CA THR A 18 13.88 11.73 -6.30
C THR A 18 13.11 10.46 -6.63
N LEU A 19 11.85 10.62 -7.04
CA LEU A 19 10.99 9.50 -7.41
C LEU A 19 11.57 8.74 -8.60
N GLY A 20 11.68 7.41 -8.47
CA GLY A 20 11.98 6.55 -9.61
C GLY A 20 10.90 6.65 -10.68
N ALA A 21 11.28 6.63 -11.96
CA ALA A 21 10.33 6.68 -13.08
C ALA A 21 9.29 5.55 -13.02
N THR A 22 9.71 4.35 -12.57
CA THR A 22 8.84 3.20 -12.36
C THR A 22 7.79 3.48 -11.27
N THR A 23 8.22 4.00 -10.12
CA THR A 23 7.33 4.38 -8.99
C THR A 23 6.26 5.40 -9.42
N LEU A 24 6.64 6.40 -10.22
CA LEU A 24 5.69 7.38 -10.74
C LEU A 24 4.65 6.75 -11.67
N SER A 25 5.09 5.85 -12.56
CA SER A 25 4.18 5.14 -13.46
C SER A 25 3.19 4.25 -12.70
N GLU A 26 3.64 3.62 -11.61
CA GLU A 26 2.81 2.79 -10.75
C GLU A 26 1.79 3.62 -9.97
N ALA A 27 2.20 4.75 -9.39
CA ALA A 27 1.28 5.67 -8.74
C ALA A 27 0.15 6.11 -9.70
N GLN A 28 0.48 6.40 -10.96
CA GLN A 28 -0.53 6.72 -11.98
C GLN A 28 -1.47 5.55 -12.30
N LEU A 29 -0.96 4.31 -12.37
CA LEU A 29 -1.78 3.11 -12.59
C LEU A 29 -2.78 2.92 -11.45
N ILE A 30 -2.34 3.16 -10.21
CA ILE A 30 -3.20 3.13 -9.02
C ILE A 30 -4.25 4.24 -9.11
N GLY A 31 -3.85 5.47 -9.42
CA GLY A 31 -4.75 6.62 -9.54
C GLY A 31 -5.80 6.52 -10.63
N ARG A 32 -5.53 5.78 -11.71
CA ARG A 32 -6.47 5.55 -12.80
C ARG A 32 -7.26 4.25 -12.65
N GLY A 33 -7.08 3.53 -11.54
CA GLY A 33 -7.81 2.29 -11.27
C GLY A 33 -7.52 1.18 -12.28
N ALA A 34 -6.24 1.01 -12.63
CA ALA A 34 -5.76 -0.03 -13.53
C ALA A 34 -6.19 -1.44 -13.06
N ARG A 35 -6.34 -2.36 -14.03
CA ARG A 35 -6.87 -3.71 -13.86
C ARG A 35 -6.08 -4.68 -14.74
N TYR A 36 -6.02 -5.96 -14.38
CA TYR A 36 -5.33 -6.96 -15.21
C TYR A 36 -6.02 -7.17 -16.56
N TYR A 37 -7.35 -7.29 -16.58
CA TYR A 37 -8.07 -7.57 -17.81
C TYR A 37 -9.45 -6.90 -17.83
N PRO A 38 -9.70 -5.90 -18.68
CA PRO A 38 -11.04 -5.36 -18.87
C PRO A 38 -11.86 -6.28 -19.78
N PHE A 39 -13.01 -6.76 -19.31
CA PHE A 39 -13.84 -7.75 -20.01
C PHE A 39 -15.34 -7.43 -19.98
N VAL A 40 -16.09 -8.16 -20.79
CA VAL A 40 -17.56 -8.15 -20.78
C VAL A 40 -18.05 -9.43 -20.12
N VAL A 41 -19.07 -9.32 -19.27
CA VAL A 41 -19.74 -10.49 -18.68
C VAL A 41 -20.88 -10.87 -19.61
N GLY A 42 -20.83 -12.06 -20.19
CA GLY A 42 -21.91 -12.56 -21.04
C GLY A 42 -23.14 -12.97 -20.21
N GLN A 43 -24.32 -12.97 -20.84
CA GLN A 43 -25.60 -13.34 -20.19
C GLN A 43 -25.55 -14.71 -19.47
N ALA A 44 -24.71 -15.65 -19.94
CA ALA A 44 -24.56 -16.98 -19.34
C ALA A 44 -23.82 -17.00 -17.99
N PHE A 45 -22.99 -15.99 -17.71
CA PHE A 45 -22.29 -15.84 -16.42
C PHE A 45 -23.06 -14.96 -15.43
N SER A 46 -24.08 -14.24 -15.90
CA SER A 46 -25.07 -13.54 -15.06
C SER A 46 -26.02 -14.55 -14.40
N LEU A 47 -25.50 -15.47 -13.60
CA LEU A 47 -26.29 -16.46 -12.89
C LEU A 47 -26.89 -15.86 -11.60
N ARG A 48 -28.21 -15.99 -11.48
CA ARG A 48 -29.06 -15.73 -10.30
C ARG A 48 -29.14 -14.27 -9.81
N GLY A 49 -30.10 -13.53 -10.38
CA GLY A 49 -30.87 -12.54 -9.61
C GLY A 49 -30.28 -11.14 -9.47
N GLN A 50 -29.07 -10.87 -9.97
CA GLN A 50 -28.59 -9.49 -10.12
C GLN A 50 -28.99 -8.94 -11.49
N ALA A 51 -30.26 -8.56 -11.60
CA ALA A 51 -30.74 -7.67 -12.65
C ALA A 51 -30.34 -6.22 -12.29
N ASP A 52 -29.05 -5.93 -12.30
CA ASP A 52 -28.63 -4.54 -12.35
C ASP A 52 -28.38 -4.19 -13.81
N GLY A 53 -29.10 -3.20 -14.33
CA GLY A 53 -28.97 -2.68 -15.69
C GLY A 53 -27.63 -1.96 -15.92
N SER A 54 -26.60 -2.30 -15.14
CA SER A 54 -25.24 -1.84 -15.31
C SER A 54 -24.68 -2.46 -16.59
N SER A 55 -24.68 -1.63 -17.63
CA SER A 55 -23.91 -1.78 -18.85
C SER A 55 -22.73 -2.73 -18.66
N HIS A 56 -22.75 -3.87 -19.36
CA HIS A 56 -21.61 -4.78 -19.50
C HIS A 56 -20.45 -4.11 -20.28
N ASP A 57 -20.29 -2.79 -20.14
CA ASP A 57 -19.19 -2.04 -20.69
C ASP A 57 -17.89 -2.59 -20.13
N LYS A 58 -17.01 -2.94 -21.07
CA LYS A 58 -15.66 -3.42 -20.85
C LYS A 58 -14.88 -2.51 -19.90
N PHE A 59 -15.17 -1.20 -19.88
CA PHE A 59 -14.41 -0.20 -19.13
C PHE A 59 -15.00 0.15 -17.76
N ARG A 60 -16.16 -0.40 -17.38
CA ARG A 60 -16.75 -0.21 -16.04
C ARG A 60 -16.42 -1.38 -15.13
N ARG A 61 -16.20 -1.10 -13.83
CA ARG A 61 -16.04 -2.14 -12.80
C ARG A 61 -17.39 -2.76 -12.50
N LYS A 62 -17.40 -4.07 -12.24
CA LYS A 62 -18.61 -4.86 -12.12
C LYS A 62 -18.74 -5.47 -10.73
N PHE A 63 -17.63 -5.89 -10.13
CA PHE A 63 -17.63 -6.67 -8.88
C PHE A 63 -17.12 -5.89 -7.66
N ASP A 64 -17.13 -4.55 -7.71
CA ASP A 64 -16.72 -3.71 -6.56
C ASP A 64 -17.61 -3.95 -5.33
N GLY A 65 -18.91 -4.26 -5.52
CA GLY A 65 -19.87 -4.50 -4.44
C GLY A 65 -19.98 -5.96 -3.96
N ASP A 66 -19.38 -6.91 -4.69
CA ASP A 66 -19.45 -8.34 -4.39
C ASP A 66 -18.04 -8.91 -4.18
N LEU A 67 -17.55 -8.77 -2.95
CA LEU A 67 -16.17 -9.13 -2.57
C LEU A 67 -15.85 -10.62 -2.75
N ASN A 68 -16.86 -11.48 -2.80
CA ASN A 68 -16.70 -12.93 -2.90
C ASN A 68 -16.81 -13.45 -4.34
N HIS A 69 -17.00 -12.57 -5.32
CA HIS A 69 -17.15 -12.98 -6.71
C HIS A 69 -15.81 -13.42 -7.33
N GLU A 70 -15.73 -14.62 -7.88
CA GLU A 70 -14.48 -15.18 -8.40
C GLU A 70 -13.84 -14.34 -9.52
N LEU A 71 -14.66 -13.75 -10.41
CA LEU A 71 -14.19 -12.92 -11.51
C LEU A 71 -13.67 -11.53 -11.07
N ARG A 72 -13.83 -11.17 -9.79
CA ARG A 72 -13.30 -9.92 -9.21
C ARG A 72 -11.79 -9.82 -9.36
N VAL A 73 -11.08 -10.95 -9.28
CA VAL A 73 -9.61 -11.02 -9.44
C VAL A 73 -9.11 -10.43 -10.77
N LEU A 74 -9.95 -10.45 -11.81
CA LEU A 74 -9.61 -9.89 -13.13
C LEU A 74 -9.72 -8.36 -13.16
N GLU A 75 -10.52 -7.78 -12.26
CA GLU A 75 -10.71 -6.34 -12.10
C GLU A 75 -9.79 -5.72 -11.05
N GLU A 76 -9.15 -6.54 -10.20
CA GLU A 76 -8.14 -6.12 -9.23
C GLU A 76 -6.73 -6.06 -9.84
N LEU A 77 -5.86 -5.25 -9.25
CA LEU A 77 -4.44 -5.20 -9.56
C LEU A 77 -3.66 -5.53 -8.29
N HIS A 78 -2.99 -6.69 -8.26
CA HIS A 78 -2.18 -7.11 -7.13
C HIS A 78 -0.71 -6.75 -7.36
N TYR A 79 -0.27 -5.68 -6.71
CA TYR A 79 1.13 -5.32 -6.74
C TYR A 79 1.91 -6.12 -5.67
N HIS A 80 2.99 -6.77 -6.10
CA HIS A 80 3.94 -7.42 -5.20
C HIS A 80 5.24 -6.62 -5.20
N SER A 81 5.45 -5.81 -4.17
CA SER A 81 6.76 -5.20 -3.93
C SER A 81 7.64 -6.16 -3.14
N ILE A 82 8.92 -6.24 -3.51
CA ILE A 82 9.93 -6.68 -2.56
C ILE A 82 9.95 -5.60 -1.48
N ASN A 83 9.84 -5.99 -0.21
CA ASN A 83 9.70 -5.12 0.97
C ASN A 83 10.90 -4.14 1.13
N ASP A 84 11.02 -3.15 0.25
CA ASP A 84 11.99 -2.06 0.32
C ASP A 84 11.26 -0.86 0.92
N SER A 85 11.69 -0.44 2.11
CA SER A 85 11.14 0.74 2.77
C SER A 85 11.27 2.01 1.93
N ARG A 86 12.26 2.07 1.03
CA ARG A 86 12.44 3.20 0.11
C ARG A 86 11.33 3.23 -0.94
N TYR A 87 10.98 2.08 -1.50
CA TYR A 87 9.89 1.97 -2.46
C TYR A 87 8.55 2.44 -1.88
N ILE A 88 8.23 2.04 -0.65
CA ILE A 88 7.00 2.49 0.03
C ILE A 88 7.01 4.01 0.23
N ALA A 89 8.14 4.59 0.61
CA ALA A 89 8.28 6.03 0.78
C ALA A 89 8.11 6.77 -0.56
N GLU A 90 8.73 6.28 -1.62
CA GLU A 90 8.58 6.83 -2.98
C GLU A 90 7.13 6.76 -3.47
N ILE A 91 6.44 5.61 -3.33
CA ILE A 91 5.04 5.49 -3.73
C ILE A 91 4.15 6.45 -2.95
N ARG A 92 4.33 6.56 -1.62
CA ARG A 92 3.52 7.49 -0.82
C ARG A 92 3.73 8.93 -1.26
N GLN A 93 4.98 9.32 -1.50
CA GLN A 93 5.31 10.65 -2.00
C GLN A 93 4.69 10.91 -3.38
N ALA A 94 4.80 9.96 -4.32
CA ALA A 94 4.19 10.08 -5.65
C ALA A 94 2.66 10.21 -5.58
N LEU A 95 2.00 9.50 -4.67
CA LEU A 95 0.56 9.60 -4.45
C LEU A 95 0.16 10.94 -3.80
N ILE A 96 0.98 11.49 -2.90
CA ILE A 96 0.77 12.83 -2.33
C ILE A 96 0.87 13.90 -3.42
N GLU A 97 1.90 13.83 -4.26
CA GLU A 97 2.11 14.76 -5.39
C GLU A 97 0.97 14.70 -6.41
N GLN A 98 0.35 13.53 -6.59
CA GLN A 98 -0.83 13.35 -7.44
C GLN A 98 -2.14 13.78 -6.76
N GLY A 99 -2.10 14.24 -5.51
CA GLY A 99 -3.28 14.63 -4.73
C GLY A 99 -4.18 13.45 -4.33
N MET A 100 -3.63 12.24 -4.35
CA MET A 100 -4.34 11.01 -3.97
C MET A 100 -4.21 10.68 -2.48
N LEU A 101 -3.15 11.17 -1.85
CA LEU A 101 -2.92 11.04 -0.41
C LEU A 101 -2.68 12.42 0.19
N ASP A 102 -3.15 12.62 1.41
CA ASP A 102 -2.84 13.83 2.16
C ASP A 102 -1.37 13.79 2.63
N GLU A 103 -0.66 14.91 2.49
CA GLU A 103 0.73 15.06 2.97
C GLU A 103 0.84 14.87 4.48
N ARG A 104 -0.22 15.21 5.22
CA ARG A 104 -0.27 15.14 6.68
C ARG A 104 -1.51 14.41 7.15
N GLU A 105 -1.28 13.34 7.90
CA GLU A 105 -2.34 12.66 8.64
C GLU A 105 -2.75 13.56 9.82
N VAL A 106 -3.92 14.20 9.72
CA VAL A 106 -4.47 15.01 10.82
C VAL A 106 -5.34 14.10 11.69
N THR A 107 -4.97 13.96 12.96
CA THR A 107 -5.87 13.29 13.92
C THR A 107 -7.11 14.13 14.10
N ARG A 108 -8.26 13.58 13.72
CA ARG A 108 -9.57 14.22 13.89
C ARG A 108 -10.38 13.42 14.91
N GLU A 109 -11.00 14.14 15.83
CA GLU A 109 -11.98 13.53 16.73
C GLU A 109 -13.24 13.18 15.94
N ILE A 110 -13.55 11.89 15.87
CA ILE A 110 -14.78 11.41 15.25
C ILE A 110 -15.88 11.37 16.31
N LYS A 111 -16.93 12.17 16.12
CA LYS A 111 -18.13 12.10 16.94
C LYS A 111 -19.10 11.09 16.37
N LEU A 112 -19.43 10.06 17.15
CA LEU A 112 -20.45 9.08 16.78
C LEU A 112 -21.85 9.72 16.80
N LYS A 113 -22.66 9.40 15.79
CA LYS A 113 -24.07 9.83 15.73
C LYS A 113 -24.84 9.25 16.91
N GLU A 114 -25.76 10.04 17.48
CA GLU A 114 -26.63 9.59 18.57
C GLU A 114 -27.50 8.38 18.19
N SER A 115 -27.88 8.27 16.92
CA SER A 115 -28.61 7.09 16.41
C SER A 115 -27.79 5.81 16.50
N PHE A 116 -26.47 5.88 16.23
CA PHE A 116 -25.58 4.72 16.29
C PHE A 116 -25.36 4.24 17.73
N LYS A 117 -25.27 5.17 18.69
CA LYS A 117 -25.10 4.83 20.11
C LYS A 117 -26.27 4.04 20.71
N LYS A 118 -27.45 4.10 20.08
CA LYS A 118 -28.64 3.34 20.52
C LYS A 118 -28.62 1.88 20.05
N THR A 119 -27.78 1.54 19.07
CA THR A 119 -27.72 0.19 18.47
C THR A 119 -27.12 -0.82 19.44
N ASP A 120 -27.54 -2.08 19.31
CA ASP A 120 -27.02 -3.19 20.12
C ASP A 120 -25.52 -3.42 19.87
N TYR A 121 -25.05 -3.16 18.65
CA TYR A 121 -23.62 -3.18 18.31
C TYR A 121 -22.79 -2.21 19.15
N TYR A 122 -23.29 -0.99 19.39
CA TYR A 122 -22.57 -0.04 20.23
C TYR A 122 -22.64 -0.40 21.73
N LYS A 123 -23.78 -0.96 22.18
CA LYS A 123 -24.00 -1.28 23.60
C LYS A 123 -23.31 -2.56 24.07
N TYR A 124 -23.23 -3.57 23.19
CA TYR A 124 -22.76 -4.91 23.55
C TYR A 124 -21.55 -5.37 22.73
N GLY A 125 -21.11 -4.56 21.75
CA GLY A 125 -19.93 -4.86 20.96
C GLY A 125 -18.65 -4.83 21.80
N VAL A 126 -17.74 -5.75 21.51
CA VAL A 126 -16.40 -5.80 22.11
C VAL A 126 -15.39 -5.31 21.09
N ILE A 127 -14.57 -4.34 21.50
CA ILE A 127 -13.48 -3.81 20.68
C ILE A 127 -12.17 -4.28 21.30
N TRP A 128 -11.39 -5.05 20.54
CA TRP A 128 -10.02 -5.38 20.90
C TRP A 128 -9.08 -4.34 20.30
N LEU A 129 -8.37 -3.63 21.16
CA LEU A 129 -7.32 -2.69 20.76
C LEU A 129 -5.97 -3.34 21.03
N ASN A 130 -5.11 -3.37 20.00
CA ASN A 130 -3.72 -3.75 20.20
C ASN A 130 -2.95 -2.57 20.79
N ASP A 131 -2.38 -2.79 21.97
CA ASP A 131 -1.51 -1.81 22.61
C ASP A 131 -0.07 -2.00 22.12
N ARG A 132 0.58 -0.92 21.66
CA ARG A 132 1.96 -0.96 21.18
C ARG A 132 2.89 -0.95 22.39
N ARG A 133 3.45 -2.10 22.73
CA ARG A 133 4.46 -2.20 23.80
C ARG A 133 5.86 -2.01 23.21
N PRO A 134 6.68 -1.09 23.75
CA PRO A 134 8.09 -0.99 23.37
C PRO A 134 8.75 -2.32 23.71
N LYS A 135 9.41 -2.92 22.71
CA LYS A 135 10.12 -4.18 22.90
C LYS A 135 11.49 -3.86 23.47
N ASP A 136 11.71 -4.27 24.72
CA ASP A 136 13.02 -4.13 25.36
C ASP A 136 14.00 -5.16 24.79
N TYR A 137 15.11 -4.67 24.24
CA TYR A 137 16.19 -5.48 23.68
C TYR A 137 17.41 -5.54 24.60
N SER A 138 17.32 -5.03 25.83
CA SER A 138 18.41 -5.05 26.83
C SER A 138 19.04 -6.43 27.04
N THR A 139 18.23 -7.48 26.89
CA THR A 139 18.64 -8.88 27.11
C THR A 139 19.07 -9.59 25.82
N VAL A 140 18.92 -8.95 24.65
CA VAL A 140 19.29 -9.55 23.36
C VAL A 140 20.77 -9.29 23.09
N GLN A 141 21.60 -10.32 23.27
CA GLN A 141 23.04 -10.25 23.06
C GLN A 141 23.47 -10.88 21.72
N SER A 142 22.61 -11.71 21.11
CA SER A 142 22.92 -12.41 19.88
C SER A 142 21.69 -12.73 19.02
N PHE A 143 21.92 -13.03 17.75
CA PHE A 143 20.87 -13.51 16.84
C PHE A 143 20.19 -14.81 17.30
N ALA A 144 20.85 -15.63 18.13
CA ALA A 144 20.22 -16.82 18.69
C ALA A 144 19.08 -16.46 19.66
N ASP A 145 19.23 -15.36 20.40
CA ASP A 145 18.23 -14.89 21.38
C ASP A 145 16.96 -14.36 20.67
N LEU A 146 17.08 -14.02 19.39
CA LEU A 146 15.98 -13.64 18.50
C LEU A 146 15.36 -14.85 17.77
N GLY A 147 15.79 -16.08 18.08
CA GLY A 147 15.29 -17.31 17.44
C GLY A 147 15.83 -17.54 16.02
N VAL A 148 16.86 -16.81 15.60
CA VAL A 148 17.48 -16.96 14.28
C VAL A 148 18.39 -18.20 14.30
N LYS A 149 17.88 -19.31 13.75
CA LYS A 149 18.60 -20.59 13.68
C LYS A 149 19.60 -20.67 12.54
N ARG A 150 19.34 -20.00 11.41
CA ARG A 150 20.22 -19.97 10.22
C ARG A 150 20.91 -18.62 10.13
N ARG A 151 22.23 -18.60 10.33
CA ARG A 151 23.07 -17.39 10.24
C ARG A 151 23.71 -17.19 8.87
N ASN A 152 23.85 -18.26 8.09
CA ASN A 152 24.56 -18.21 6.82
C ASN A 152 23.59 -18.45 5.67
N TYR A 153 23.45 -17.46 4.79
CA TYR A 153 22.80 -17.60 3.49
C TYR A 153 23.89 -17.61 2.41
N ILE A 154 24.21 -18.80 1.91
CA ILE A 154 25.18 -18.97 0.83
C ILE A 154 24.40 -18.78 -0.47
N HIS A 155 24.70 -17.71 -1.21
CA HIS A 155 24.19 -17.51 -2.56
C HIS A 155 25.35 -17.66 -3.53
N ILE A 156 25.16 -18.48 -4.56
CA ILE A 156 26.12 -18.67 -5.65
C ILE A 156 25.65 -17.77 -6.78
N VAL A 157 26.40 -16.71 -7.08
CA VAL A 157 26.12 -15.83 -8.22
C VAL A 157 26.71 -16.48 -9.47
N ALA A 158 25.89 -16.67 -10.50
CA ALA A 158 26.40 -17.07 -11.81
C ALA A 158 27.11 -15.86 -12.45
N THR A 159 28.44 -15.82 -12.38
CA THR A 159 29.24 -14.88 -13.18
C THR A 159 29.22 -15.33 -14.63
N GLY A 160 28.47 -14.62 -15.47
CA GLY A 160 28.54 -14.75 -16.93
C GLY A 160 29.92 -14.37 -17.47
N HIS A 161 30.34 -15.03 -18.54
CA HIS A 161 31.65 -14.83 -19.16
C HIS A 161 31.74 -13.46 -19.83
N GLY A 162 32.50 -12.53 -19.26
CA GLY A 162 32.89 -11.28 -19.91
C GLY A 162 34.17 -11.48 -20.72
N GLY A 163 34.06 -11.57 -22.04
CA GLY A 163 35.22 -11.56 -22.94
C GLY A 163 35.74 -10.13 -23.13
N ALA A 164 36.99 -9.88 -22.73
CA ALA A 164 37.70 -8.65 -23.10
C ALA A 164 38.38 -8.88 -24.45
N THR A 165 37.95 -8.16 -25.49
CA THR A 165 38.73 -8.04 -26.73
C THR A 165 39.86 -7.05 -26.47
N VAL A 166 41.10 -7.54 -26.49
CA VAL A 166 42.30 -6.70 -26.48
C VAL A 166 42.47 -6.10 -27.87
N ALA A 167 42.70 -4.79 -27.92
CA ALA A 167 42.85 -3.97 -29.12
C ALA A 167 44.05 -4.35 -29.98
#